data_AF-A0A535UF55-F1
#
_entry.id   AF-A0A535UF55-F1
#
_cell.length_a   1.000
_cell.length_b   1.000
_cell.length_c   1.000
_cell.angle_alpha   90.00
_cell.angle_beta   90.00
_cell.angle_gamma   90.00
#
_symmetry.space_group_name_H-M   'P 1'
#
loop_
_entity.id
_entity.type
_entity.pdbx_description
1 polymer ?
#
loop_
_entity_poly.entity_id
_entity_poly.type
_entity_poly.pdbx_seq_one_letter_code
_entity_poly.pdbx_strand_id
1 'polypeptide(L)'
;MTAVTAIAAFFAWAGAAAIVLADGRRGLAVGVGLVALGFTALTWADGAWLKGAFLLAGGALCAIELLRRGAQDWGLMPPGSTPRLILASVGAILALWFAASLTTGPDAPLRFACVAVLGLAAGRVLQGNAGASVLSASAALAIALASASALAPSDPGFAPYLIGGVIAGGASLLPVAEPSGA
;
A
#
# COMPACT_ATOMS: atom_id res chain seq x y z
N MET A 1 -9.70 -7.31 20.30
CA MET A 1 -9.64 -7.02 18.85
C MET A 1 -10.99 -6.47 18.44
N THR A 2 -11.07 -5.24 17.94
CA THR A 2 -12.33 -4.65 17.47
C THR A 2 -12.53 -4.99 15.99
N ALA A 3 -13.77 -5.21 15.57
CA ALA A 3 -14.07 -5.51 14.15
C ALA A 3 -13.49 -4.45 13.20
N VAL A 4 -13.42 -3.19 13.67
CA VAL A 4 -12.88 -2.04 12.93
C VAL A 4 -11.42 -2.23 12.52
N THR A 5 -10.53 -2.67 13.43
CA THR A 5 -9.10 -2.82 13.11
C THR A 5 -8.85 -4.02 12.20
N ALA A 6 -9.66 -5.08 12.30
CA ALA A 6 -9.63 -6.20 11.38
C ALA A 6 -10.03 -5.77 9.95
N ILE A 7 -11.12 -5.01 9.83
CA ILE A 7 -11.60 -4.47 8.56
C ILE A 7 -10.54 -3.53 7.96
N ALA A 8 -9.95 -2.64 8.75
CA ALA A 8 -8.90 -1.73 8.30
C ALA A 8 -7.66 -2.47 7.78
N ALA A 9 -7.22 -3.53 8.46
CA ALA A 9 -6.09 -4.34 8.00
C ALA A 9 -6.43 -5.11 6.71
N PHE A 10 -7.66 -5.59 6.57
CA PHE A 10 -8.15 -6.19 5.33
C PHE A 10 -8.15 -5.19 4.17
N PHE A 11 -8.57 -3.94 4.40
CA PHE A 11 -8.50 -2.88 3.40
C PHE A 11 -7.06 -2.61 2.94
N ALA A 12 -6.09 -2.60 3.86
CA ALA A 12 -4.68 -2.43 3.51
C ALA A 12 -4.18 -3.56 2.61
N TRP A 13 -4.50 -4.82 2.96
CA TRP A 13 -4.17 -5.97 2.12
C TRP A 13 -4.87 -5.92 0.75
N ALA A 14 -6.18 -5.64 0.72
CA ALA A 14 -6.96 -5.57 -0.51
C ALA A 14 -6.43 -4.47 -1.45
N GLY A 15 -6.03 -3.32 -0.89
CA GLY A 15 -5.36 -2.25 -1.62
C GLY A 15 -4.04 -2.70 -2.24
N ALA A 16 -3.18 -3.36 -1.47
CA ALA A 16 -1.92 -3.89 -1.98
C ALA A 16 -2.12 -4.96 -3.07
N ALA A 17 -3.12 -5.83 -2.92
CA ALA A 17 -3.49 -6.80 -3.94
C ALA A 17 -3.96 -6.11 -5.24
N ALA A 18 -4.75 -5.04 -5.13
CA ALA A 18 -5.17 -4.24 -6.28
C ALA A 18 -3.97 -3.60 -7.00
N ILE A 19 -2.96 -3.10 -6.29
CA ILE A 19 -1.71 -2.56 -6.88
C ILE A 19 -0.93 -3.65 -7.65
N VAL A 20 -0.91 -4.88 -7.14
CA VAL A 20 -0.24 -6.00 -7.81
C VAL A 20 -0.97 -6.41 -9.10
N LEU A 21 -2.30 -6.44 -9.07
CA LEU A 21 -3.12 -6.94 -10.17
C LEU A 21 -3.42 -5.90 -11.25
N ALA A 22 -3.43 -4.62 -10.89
CA ALA A 22 -3.69 -3.53 -11.83
C ALA A 22 -2.42 -3.10 -12.58
N ASP A 23 -2.55 -2.94 -13.89
CA ASP A 23 -1.63 -2.13 -14.69
C ASP A 23 -2.21 -0.75 -15.03
N GLY A 24 -3.54 -0.59 -14.92
CA GLY A 24 -4.21 0.66 -15.23
C GLY A 24 -4.15 1.67 -14.10
N ARG A 25 -4.05 2.96 -14.45
CA ARG A 25 -3.89 4.06 -13.48
C ARG A 25 -5.06 4.14 -12.49
N ARG A 26 -6.28 3.79 -12.89
CA ARG A 26 -7.44 3.72 -11.98
C ARG A 26 -7.31 2.63 -10.93
N GLY A 27 -6.88 1.43 -11.34
CA GLY A 27 -6.68 0.32 -10.43
C GLY A 27 -5.55 0.61 -9.44
N LEU A 28 -4.47 1.26 -9.91
CA LEU A 28 -3.37 1.72 -9.05
C LEU A 28 -3.83 2.80 -8.05
N ALA A 29 -4.61 3.79 -8.49
CA ALA A 29 -5.14 4.83 -7.62
C ALA A 29 -6.05 4.27 -6.52
N VAL A 30 -6.95 3.36 -6.89
CA VAL A 30 -7.82 2.66 -5.93
C VAL A 30 -6.98 1.85 -4.96
N GLY A 31 -5.98 1.11 -5.45
CA GLY A 31 -5.10 0.32 -4.62
C GLY A 31 -4.33 1.15 -3.59
N VAL A 32 -3.68 2.24 -4.01
CA VAL A 32 -2.97 3.16 -3.11
C VAL A 32 -3.93 3.83 -2.12
N GLY A 33 -5.12 4.23 -2.57
CA GLY A 33 -6.16 4.80 -1.72
C GLY A 33 -6.61 3.83 -0.62
N LEU A 34 -6.83 2.56 -0.95
CA LEU A 34 -7.22 1.53 0.02
C LEU A 34 -6.10 1.24 1.03
N VAL A 35 -4.83 1.20 0.58
CA VAL A 35 -3.66 1.06 1.48
C VAL A 35 -3.60 2.23 2.46
N ALA A 36 -3.71 3.46 1.96
CA ALA A 36 -3.65 4.66 2.78
C ALA A 36 -4.81 4.71 3.79
N LEU A 37 -6.03 4.40 3.37
CA LEU A 37 -7.21 4.34 4.24
C LEU A 37 -7.07 3.24 5.31
N GLY A 38 -6.59 2.06 4.94
CA GLY A 38 -6.39 0.95 5.88
C GLY A 38 -5.41 1.33 7.00
N PHE A 39 -4.23 1.86 6.65
CA PHE A 39 -3.25 2.30 7.66
C PHE A 39 -3.68 3.54 8.44
N THR A 40 -4.41 4.46 7.82
CA THR A 40 -4.99 5.62 8.53
C THR A 40 -6.02 5.18 9.57
N ALA A 41 -6.92 4.26 9.20
CA ALA A 41 -7.91 3.73 10.13
C ALA A 41 -7.26 2.95 11.28
N LEU A 42 -6.17 2.21 11.01
CA LEU A 42 -5.39 1.53 12.06
C LEU A 42 -4.73 2.53 13.02
N THR A 43 -4.12 3.59 12.51
CA THR A 43 -3.46 4.62 13.35
C THR A 43 -4.45 5.46 14.15
N TRP A 44 -5.63 5.77 13.59
CA TRP A 44 -6.69 6.46 14.32
C TRP A 44 -7.35 5.59 15.38
N ALA A 45 -7.49 4.28 15.14
CA ALA A 45 -7.96 3.35 16.15
C ALA A 45 -7.05 3.30 17.39
N ASP A 46 -5.77 3.63 17.22
CA ASP A 46 -4.77 3.77 18.28
C ASP A 46 -4.70 5.20 18.89
N GLY A 47 -5.63 6.09 18.50
CA GLY A 47 -5.72 7.47 19.00
C GLY A 47 -4.74 8.45 18.37
N ALA A 48 -3.91 8.02 17.41
CA ALA A 48 -2.88 8.83 16.78
C ALA A 48 -3.39 9.60 15.55
N TRP A 49 -4.31 10.55 15.79
CA TRP A 49 -5.00 11.32 14.74
C TRP A 49 -4.05 12.02 13.76
N LEU A 50 -3.05 12.72 14.29
CA LEU A 50 -2.09 13.48 13.48
C LEU A 50 -1.19 12.56 12.62
N LYS A 51 -0.76 11.42 13.17
CA LYS A 51 0.06 10.42 12.45
C LYS A 51 -0.73 9.86 11.25
N GLY A 52 -1.99 9.50 11.47
CA GLY A 52 -2.88 9.03 10.40
C GLY A 52 -3.17 10.10 9.33
N ALA A 53 -3.29 11.37 9.71
CA ALA A 53 -3.53 12.45 8.76
C ALA A 53 -2.39 12.61 7.74
N PHE A 54 -1.13 12.42 8.14
CA PHE A 54 0.00 12.48 7.21
C PHE A 54 -0.02 11.34 6.18
N LEU A 55 -0.36 10.12 6.61
CA LEU A 55 -0.49 8.97 5.70
C LEU A 55 -1.64 9.18 4.72
N LEU A 56 -2.79 9.65 5.22
CA LEU A 56 -3.96 9.92 4.39
C LEU A 56 -3.66 11.01 3.37
N ALA A 57 -3.02 12.11 3.78
CA ALA A 57 -2.66 13.19 2.87
C ALA A 57 -1.70 12.71 1.76
N GLY A 58 -0.64 12.00 2.12
CA GLY A 58 0.33 11.46 1.14
C GLY A 58 -0.29 10.46 0.18
N GLY A 59 -1.07 9.50 0.70
CA GLY A 59 -1.76 8.50 -0.10
C GLY A 59 -2.87 9.09 -0.98
N ALA A 60 -3.64 10.05 -0.46
CA ALA A 60 -4.68 10.74 -1.21
C ALA A 60 -4.09 11.58 -2.35
N LEU A 61 -3.01 12.33 -2.10
CA LEU A 61 -2.28 13.06 -3.15
C LEU A 61 -1.83 12.13 -4.26
N CYS A 62 -1.23 10.99 -3.91
CA CYS A 62 -0.78 9.99 -4.87
C CYS A 62 -1.95 9.44 -5.71
N ALA A 63 -3.05 9.05 -5.05
CA ALA A 63 -4.24 8.53 -5.73
C ALA A 63 -4.90 9.58 -6.64
N ILE A 64 -4.98 10.84 -6.19
CA ILE A 64 -5.56 11.94 -6.98
C ILE A 64 -4.71 12.23 -8.21
N GLU A 65 -3.38 12.29 -8.08
CA GLU A 65 -2.49 12.50 -9.23
C GLU A 65 -2.57 11.34 -10.24
N LEU A 66 -2.65 10.09 -9.76
CA LEU A 66 -2.88 8.92 -10.62
C LEU A 66 -4.21 9.00 -11.39
N LEU A 67 -5.27 9.54 -10.77
CA LEU A 67 -6.57 9.75 -11.43
C LEU A 67 -6.56 10.93 -12.42
N ARG A 68 -5.75 11.96 -12.15
CA ARG A 68 -5.65 13.16 -12.98
C ARG A 68 -4.81 12.96 -14.23
N ARG A 69 -3.74 12.17 -14.14
CA ARG A 69 -2.81 11.98 -15.26
C ARG A 69 -3.22 10.73 -16.07
N GLY A 70 -3.58 10.90 -17.34
CA GLY A 70 -3.58 9.82 -18.36
C GLY A 70 -4.91 9.15 -18.70
N ALA A 71 -4.85 8.18 -19.61
CA ALA A 71 -6.01 7.42 -20.09
C ALA A 71 -6.62 6.55 -18.96
N GLN A 72 -7.94 6.53 -18.91
CA GLN A 72 -8.74 6.03 -17.80
C GLN A 72 -8.94 4.51 -17.83
N ASP A 73 -7.85 3.77 -17.92
CA ASP A 73 -7.88 2.30 -17.95
C ASP A 73 -7.75 1.69 -16.55
N TRP A 74 -8.49 0.60 -16.36
CA TRP A 74 -8.38 -0.24 -15.17
C TRP A 74 -7.22 -1.23 -15.28
N GLY A 75 -6.90 -1.69 -16.51
CA GLY A 75 -5.79 -2.60 -16.80
C GLY A 75 -5.76 -3.81 -15.87
N LEU A 76 -6.93 -4.35 -15.53
CA LEU A 76 -7.06 -5.52 -14.67
C LEU A 76 -6.79 -6.78 -15.51
N MET A 77 -5.82 -7.59 -15.10
CA MET A 77 -5.46 -8.86 -15.75
C MET A 77 -5.19 -8.77 -17.27
N PRO A 78 -4.17 -8.03 -17.71
CA PRO A 78 -3.70 -8.16 -19.08
C PRO A 78 -3.16 -9.58 -19.34
N PRO A 79 -3.20 -10.06 -20.59
CA PRO A 79 -2.73 -11.40 -20.94
C PRO A 79 -1.27 -11.60 -20.49
N GLY A 80 -1.01 -12.71 -19.77
CA GLY A 80 0.28 -12.98 -19.12
C GLY A 80 0.33 -12.64 -17.61
N SER A 81 -0.80 -12.27 -16.98
CA SER A 81 -0.89 -11.92 -15.56
C SER A 81 -0.79 -13.09 -14.56
N THR A 82 -0.63 -14.33 -15.02
CA THR A 82 -0.55 -15.55 -14.17
C THR A 82 0.49 -15.45 -13.04
N PRO A 83 1.73 -14.98 -13.27
CA PRO A 83 2.72 -14.81 -12.21
C PRO A 83 2.29 -13.79 -11.15
N ARG A 84 1.60 -12.72 -11.54
CA ARG A 84 1.10 -11.70 -10.60
C ARG A 84 -0.07 -12.20 -9.79
N LEU A 85 -0.94 -13.00 -10.41
CA LEU A 85 -2.04 -13.68 -9.75
C LEU A 85 -1.51 -14.67 -8.70
N ILE A 86 -0.48 -15.45 -9.05
CA ILE A 86 0.22 -16.35 -8.12
C ILE A 86 0.87 -15.54 -7.00
N LEU A 87 1.57 -14.44 -7.29
CA LEU A 87 2.22 -13.63 -6.26
C LEU A 87 1.21 -12.97 -5.32
N ALA A 88 0.10 -12.45 -5.86
CA ALA A 88 -1.00 -11.94 -5.06
C ALA A 88 -1.63 -13.04 -4.19
N SER A 89 -1.86 -14.23 -4.73
CA SER A 89 -2.50 -15.34 -4.03
C SER A 89 -1.58 -15.95 -2.98
N VAL A 90 -0.34 -16.29 -3.34
CA VAL A 90 0.68 -16.85 -2.43
C VAL A 90 1.09 -15.83 -1.38
N GLY A 91 1.29 -14.56 -1.76
CA GLY A 91 1.55 -13.47 -0.82
C GLY A 91 0.39 -13.25 0.16
N ALA A 92 -0.86 -13.31 -0.32
CA ALA A 92 -2.03 -13.26 0.54
C ALA A 92 -2.13 -14.47 1.48
N ILE A 93 -1.90 -15.69 0.99
CA ILE A 93 -1.95 -16.92 1.78
C ILE A 93 -0.84 -16.92 2.84
N LEU A 94 0.39 -16.52 2.48
CA LEU A 94 1.50 -16.39 3.42
C LEU A 94 1.23 -15.29 4.44
N ALA A 95 0.74 -14.13 4.02
CA ALA A 95 0.37 -13.06 4.94
C ALA A 95 -0.76 -13.49 5.87
N LEU A 96 -1.78 -14.18 5.36
CA LEU A 96 -2.90 -14.70 6.14
C LEU A 96 -2.43 -15.77 7.13
N TRP A 97 -1.52 -16.65 6.72
CA TRP A 97 -0.88 -17.63 7.59
C TRP A 97 -0.03 -16.96 8.67
N PHE A 98 0.76 -15.93 8.33
CA PHE A 98 1.56 -15.15 9.28
C PHE A 98 0.66 -14.41 10.27
N ALA A 99 -0.43 -13.80 9.80
CA ALA A 99 -1.49 -13.24 10.65
C ALA A 99 -2.04 -14.32 11.58
N ALA A 100 -2.57 -15.41 11.05
CA ALA A 100 -3.17 -16.47 11.84
C ALA A 100 -2.21 -17.05 12.88
N SER A 101 -0.90 -17.09 12.58
CA SER A 101 0.14 -17.63 13.45
C SER A 101 0.67 -16.63 14.50
N LEU A 102 0.59 -15.31 14.25
CA LEU A 102 1.16 -14.25 15.11
C LEU A 102 0.13 -13.26 15.69
N THR A 103 -1.17 -13.41 15.38
CA THR A 103 -2.24 -12.50 15.82
C THR A 103 -2.71 -12.72 17.26
N THR A 104 -2.08 -13.62 18.02
CA THR A 104 -2.31 -13.73 19.46
C THR A 104 -1.55 -12.63 20.20
N GLY A 105 -2.14 -11.42 20.27
CA GLY A 105 -1.61 -10.32 21.08
C GLY A 105 -2.00 -8.92 20.63
N PRO A 106 -1.58 -7.88 21.36
CA PRO A 106 -1.70 -6.48 20.94
C PRO A 106 -1.05 -6.24 19.56
N ASP A 107 -1.61 -5.31 18.78
CA ASP A 107 -1.10 -4.86 17.46
C ASP A 107 -1.06 -5.91 16.35
N ALA A 108 -1.64 -7.07 16.59
CA ALA A 108 -1.91 -8.13 15.61
C ALA A 108 -2.38 -7.62 14.21
N PRO A 109 -3.41 -6.76 14.09
CA PRO A 109 -3.87 -6.27 12.78
C PRO A 109 -2.85 -5.37 12.08
N LEU A 110 -2.07 -4.59 12.82
CA LEU A 110 -1.03 -3.73 12.26
C LEU A 110 0.12 -4.55 11.70
N ARG A 111 0.58 -5.58 12.44
CA ARG A 111 1.62 -6.51 11.97
C ARG A 111 1.22 -7.21 10.68
N PHE A 112 -0.03 -7.69 10.61
CA PHE A 112 -0.57 -8.29 9.40
C PHE A 112 -0.55 -7.31 8.22
N ALA A 113 -1.10 -6.11 8.39
CA ALA A 113 -1.14 -5.10 7.34
C ALA A 113 0.27 -4.76 6.83
N CYS A 114 1.23 -4.56 7.74
CA CYS A 114 2.62 -4.29 7.38
C CYS A 114 3.24 -5.43 6.56
N VAL A 115 3.18 -6.68 7.03
CA VAL A 115 3.79 -7.82 6.32
C VAL A 115 3.13 -8.06 4.97
N ALA A 116 1.81 -8.00 4.91
CA ALA A 116 1.03 -8.14 3.68
C ALA A 116 1.42 -7.10 2.63
N VAL A 117 1.38 -5.82 3.00
CA VAL A 117 1.62 -4.72 2.07
C VAL A 117 3.10 -4.68 1.67
N LEU A 118 4.04 -4.90 2.60
CA LEU A 118 5.46 -4.98 2.29
C LEU A 118 5.77 -6.10 1.29
N GLY A 119 5.25 -7.31 1.52
CA GLY A 119 5.50 -8.45 0.64
C GLY A 119 4.93 -8.24 -0.76
N LEU A 120 3.67 -7.80 -0.86
CA LEU A 120 3.00 -7.58 -2.13
C LEU A 120 3.60 -6.41 -2.91
N ALA A 121 3.88 -5.29 -2.24
CA ALA A 121 4.43 -4.11 -2.90
C ALA A 121 5.91 -4.33 -3.30
N ALA A 122 6.73 -5.00 -2.49
CA ALA A 122 8.08 -5.39 -2.89
C ALA A 122 8.07 -6.34 -4.09
N GLY A 123 7.20 -7.35 -4.08
CA GLY A 123 7.00 -8.24 -5.23
C GLY A 123 6.60 -7.46 -6.49
N ARG A 124 5.72 -6.46 -6.36
CA ARG A 124 5.31 -5.62 -7.49
C ARG A 124 6.43 -4.75 -8.02
N VAL A 125 7.30 -4.20 -7.16
CA VAL A 125 8.49 -3.45 -7.59
C VAL A 125 9.44 -4.34 -8.37
N LEU A 126 9.67 -5.58 -7.92
CA LEU A 126 10.54 -6.54 -8.61
C LEU A 126 9.99 -7.02 -9.97
N GLN A 127 8.66 -7.02 -10.14
CA GLN A 127 7.99 -7.45 -11.38
C GLN A 127 7.57 -6.30 -12.30
N GLY A 128 7.70 -5.05 -11.85
CA GLY A 128 7.11 -3.89 -12.51
C GLY A 128 7.99 -3.38 -13.65
N ASN A 129 7.45 -3.40 -14.87
CA ASN A 129 8.12 -2.79 -16.04
C ASN A 129 7.59 -1.38 -16.34
N ALA A 130 6.40 -1.03 -15.85
CA ALA A 130 5.79 0.28 -16.08
C ALA A 130 6.04 1.21 -14.89
N GLY A 131 6.58 2.41 -15.14
CA GLY A 131 6.96 3.35 -14.08
C GLY A 131 5.83 3.70 -13.11
N ALA A 132 4.59 3.89 -13.60
CA ALA A 132 3.44 4.15 -12.74
C ALA A 132 3.16 3.01 -11.74
N SER A 133 3.31 1.74 -12.16
CA SER A 133 3.10 0.58 -11.30
C SER A 133 4.16 0.49 -10.19
N VAL A 134 5.42 0.77 -10.55
CA VAL A 134 6.56 0.77 -9.61
C VAL A 134 6.42 1.90 -8.60
N LEU A 135 6.05 3.11 -9.04
CA LEU A 135 5.86 4.27 -8.17
C LEU A 135 4.66 4.10 -7.22
N SER A 136 3.59 3.46 -7.66
CA SER A 136 2.43 3.16 -6.81
C SER A 136 2.78 2.11 -5.75
N ALA A 137 3.56 1.09 -6.14
CA ALA A 137 4.07 0.09 -5.21
C ALA A 137 5.08 0.67 -4.21
N SER A 138 5.96 1.58 -4.64
CA SER A 138 6.91 2.25 -3.73
C SER A 138 6.20 3.20 -2.76
N ALA A 139 5.13 3.87 -3.20
CA ALA A 139 4.27 4.66 -2.31
C ALA A 139 3.61 3.77 -1.23
N ALA A 140 3.08 2.61 -1.62
CA ALA A 140 2.53 1.64 -0.67
C ALA A 140 3.58 1.08 0.30
N LEU A 141 4.81 0.82 -0.18
CA LEU A 141 5.95 0.44 0.67
C LEU A 141 6.27 1.54 1.69
N ALA A 142 6.33 2.81 1.27
CA ALA A 142 6.64 3.92 2.16
C ALA A 142 5.58 4.07 3.28
N ILE A 143 4.29 3.93 2.95
CA ILE A 143 3.19 3.96 3.93
C ILE A 143 3.31 2.80 4.91
N ALA A 144 3.59 1.59 4.43
CA ALA A 144 3.73 0.40 5.27
C ALA A 144 4.96 0.49 6.19
N LEU A 145 6.10 0.99 5.69
CA LEU A 145 7.30 1.21 6.49
C LEU A 145 7.10 2.27 7.58
N ALA A 146 6.43 3.38 7.24
CA ALA A 146 6.07 4.41 8.19
C ALA A 146 5.15 3.87 9.29
N SER A 147 4.17 3.04 8.92
CA SER A 147 3.25 2.43 9.88
C SER A 147 3.94 1.34 10.73
N ALA A 148 4.90 0.62 10.16
CA ALA A 148 5.70 -0.37 10.89
C ALA A 148 6.54 0.26 12.00
N SER A 149 6.83 1.57 11.94
CA SER A 149 7.55 2.24 13.02
C SER A 149 6.78 2.24 14.35
N ALA A 150 5.44 2.15 14.32
CA ALA A 150 4.64 2.01 15.56
C ALA A 150 4.85 0.66 16.26
N LEU A 151 5.45 -0.33 15.59
CA LEU A 151 5.79 -1.62 16.20
C LEU A 151 7.12 -1.58 16.97
N ALA A 152 7.86 -0.46 16.91
CA ALA A 152 9.14 -0.32 17.60
C ALA A 152 8.95 -0.19 19.12
N PRO A 153 9.89 -0.70 19.94
CA PRO A 153 9.81 -0.59 21.41
C PRO A 153 9.83 0.86 21.94
N SER A 154 10.35 1.79 21.13
CA SER A 154 10.48 3.20 21.46
C SER A 154 9.53 4.01 20.57
N ASP A 155 8.80 4.99 21.12
CA ASP A 155 7.93 5.86 20.32
C ASP A 155 8.79 6.68 19.34
N PRO A 156 8.66 6.44 18.01
CA PRO A 156 9.45 7.15 17.02
C PRO A 156 8.88 8.56 16.73
N GLY A 157 7.82 8.97 17.42
CA GLY A 157 7.14 10.25 17.20
C GLY A 157 6.35 10.27 15.89
N PHE A 158 6.19 11.45 15.30
CA PHE A 158 5.43 11.64 14.04
C PHE A 158 6.32 11.61 12.78
N ALA A 159 7.64 11.66 12.93
CA ALA A 159 8.58 11.78 11.81
C ALA A 159 8.45 10.68 10.75
N PRO A 160 8.30 9.38 11.11
CA PRO A 160 8.16 8.31 10.11
C PRO A 160 6.90 8.47 9.25
N TYR A 161 5.81 8.92 9.85
CA TYR A 161 4.52 9.13 9.19
C TYR A 161 4.56 10.32 8.22
N LEU A 162 5.22 11.40 8.64
CA LEU A 162 5.45 12.55 7.79
C LEU A 162 6.35 12.18 6.60
N ILE A 163 7.48 11.51 6.85
CA ILE A 163 8.41 11.08 5.80
C ILE A 163 7.72 10.10 4.84
N GLY A 164 7.02 9.09 5.35
CA GLY A 164 6.28 8.12 4.53
C GLY A 164 5.18 8.78 3.69
N GLY A 165 4.43 9.72 4.26
CA GLY A 165 3.43 10.51 3.54
C GLY A 165 4.04 11.37 2.44
N VAL A 166 5.16 12.05 2.71
CA VAL A 166 5.88 12.87 1.72
C VAL A 166 6.44 11.99 0.59
N ILE A 167 7.00 10.82 0.90
CA ILE A 167 7.50 9.89 -0.12
C ILE A 167 6.34 9.36 -0.97
N ALA A 168 5.23 8.96 -0.35
CA ALA A 168 4.07 8.45 -1.07
C ALA A 168 3.46 9.51 -2.01
N GLY A 169 3.31 10.75 -1.54
CA GLY A 169 2.84 11.87 -2.35
C GLY A 169 3.87 12.25 -3.43
N GLY A 170 5.15 12.35 -3.07
CA GLY A 170 6.23 12.78 -3.96
C GLY A 170 6.52 11.80 -5.09
N ALA A 171 6.37 10.49 -4.85
CA ALA A 171 6.52 9.46 -5.88
C ALA A 171 5.57 9.70 -7.07
N SER A 172 4.37 10.25 -6.83
CA SER A 172 3.40 10.56 -7.90
C SER A 172 3.77 11.78 -8.76
N LEU A 173 4.66 12.65 -8.25
CA LEU A 173 5.08 13.86 -8.93
C LEU A 173 6.27 13.62 -9.87
N LEU A 174 6.98 12.50 -9.71
CA LEU A 174 8.11 12.15 -10.55
C LEU A 174 7.65 11.94 -12.01
N PRO A 175 8.29 12.63 -12.98
CA PRO A 175 7.99 12.42 -14.38
C PRO A 175 8.41 11.02 -14.80
N VAL A 176 7.43 10.22 -15.23
CA VAL A 176 7.70 8.92 -15.85
C VAL A 176 7.94 9.18 -17.33
N ALA A 177 9.17 9.03 -17.78
CA ALA A 177 9.47 9.01 -19.21
C ALA A 177 8.82 7.75 -19.80
N GLU A 178 7.77 7.93 -20.61
CA GLU A 178 7.25 6.84 -21.43
C GLU A 178 8.31 6.50 -22.48
N PRO A 179 8.68 5.21 -22.67
CA PRO A 179 9.58 4.83 -23.74
C PRO A 179 8.92 5.23 -25.06
N SER A 180 9.45 6.25 -25.72
CA SER A 180 9.15 6.50 -27.12
C SER A 180 9.74 5.34 -27.90
N GLY A 181 8.90 4.37 -28.25
CA GLY A 181 9.31 3.20 -29.02
C GLY A 181 10.06 3.63 -30.29
N ALA A 182 11.19 2.95 -30.52
CA ALA A 182 11.88 2.89 -31.81
C ALA A 182 11.26 1.79 -32.67
#